data_AF-A0A3C0AGR3-F1
#
_entry.id   AF-A0A3C0AGR3-F1
#
_cell.length_a   1.000
_cell.length_b   1.000
_cell.length_c   1.000
_cell.angle_alpha   90.00
_cell.angle_beta   90.00
_cell.angle_gamma   90.00
#
_symmetry.space_group_name_H-M   'P 1'
#
loop_
_entity.id
_entity.type
_entity.pdbx_description
1 polymer ?
#
loop_
_entity_poly.entity_id
_entity_poly.type
_entity_poly.pdbx_seq_one_letter_code
_entity_poly.pdbx_strand_id
1 'polypeptide(L)'
;GGGHPAGSLQVLGGDPDRIDKRKPTLPDFMSVANFLRRDTHNDLPNYVGINAITNYDSFQIAGPTYLGPGAGPFQINGDPSSPDFKVPNIGLTDARQTERLAQRISLRQQFDQYRRDLDLEGAMEAMDQFEAQATNLLTSKRAADA
;
A
#
# COMPACT_ATOMS: atom_id res chain seq x y z
N GLY A 1 -19.27 -27.92 0.76
CA GLY A 1 -18.44 -26.96 0.01
C GLY A 1 -17.94 -25.92 0.99
N GLY A 2 -16.82 -25.24 0.69
CA GLY A 2 -16.42 -24.05 1.47
C GLY A 2 -17.39 -22.90 1.22
N GLY A 3 -17.54 -21.99 2.18
CA GLY A 3 -18.37 -20.80 2.01
C GLY A 3 -17.77 -19.83 0.98
N HIS A 4 -18.57 -18.84 0.55
CA HIS A 4 -18.12 -17.80 -0.39
C HIS A 4 -16.86 -17.06 0.13
N PRO A 5 -16.73 -16.74 1.43
CA PRO A 5 -15.48 -16.18 2.00
C PRO A 5 -14.27 -17.12 1.91
N ALA A 6 -14.41 -18.37 2.33
CA ALA A 6 -13.31 -19.35 2.25
C ALA A 6 -12.83 -19.55 0.81
N GLY A 7 -13.73 -19.55 -0.17
CA GLY A 7 -13.38 -19.64 -1.59
C GLY A 7 -12.52 -18.46 -2.06
N SER A 8 -12.84 -17.23 -1.64
CA SER A 8 -12.01 -16.07 -1.96
C SER A 8 -10.60 -16.17 -1.36
N LEU A 9 -10.50 -16.61 -0.10
CA LEU A 9 -9.21 -16.78 0.58
C LEU A 9 -8.36 -17.89 -0.06
N GLN A 10 -9.00 -18.96 -0.53
CA GLN A 10 -8.33 -20.04 -1.25
C GLN A 10 -7.77 -19.56 -2.60
N VAL A 11 -8.58 -18.83 -3.39
CA VAL A 11 -8.16 -18.35 -4.72
C VAL A 11 -7.08 -17.27 -4.62
N LEU A 12 -7.25 -16.32 -3.69
CA LEU A 12 -6.38 -15.15 -3.61
C LEU A 12 -5.12 -15.40 -2.78
N GLY A 13 -5.23 -16.10 -1.65
CA GLY A 13 -4.12 -16.32 -0.71
C GLY A 13 -3.64 -17.77 -0.63
N GLY A 14 -4.26 -18.71 -1.34
CA GLY A 14 -3.91 -20.13 -1.25
C GLY A 14 -4.30 -20.80 0.07
N ASP A 15 -5.25 -20.22 0.81
CA ASP A 15 -5.70 -20.76 2.11
C ASP A 15 -6.38 -22.13 1.90
N PRO A 16 -5.84 -23.23 2.48
CA PRO A 16 -6.43 -24.56 2.31
C PRO A 16 -7.66 -24.78 3.20
N ASP A 17 -7.91 -23.89 4.17
CA ASP A 17 -9.02 -24.00 5.09
C ASP A 17 -10.34 -23.73 4.37
N ARG A 18 -11.32 -24.61 4.62
CA ARG A 18 -12.66 -24.53 4.02
C ARG A 18 -13.64 -23.79 4.92
N ILE A 19 -13.24 -23.47 6.15
CA ILE A 19 -14.02 -22.72 7.13
C ILE A 19 -13.89 -21.23 6.81
N ASP A 20 -15.00 -20.52 6.81
CA ASP A 20 -15.01 -19.08 6.60
C ASP A 20 -14.27 -18.36 7.72
N LYS A 21 -13.37 -17.46 7.34
CA LYS A 21 -12.61 -16.60 8.25
C LYS A 21 -12.98 -15.16 7.98
N ARG A 22 -13.19 -14.37 9.03
CA ARG A 22 -13.50 -12.93 8.90
C ARG A 22 -12.38 -12.13 8.23
N LYS A 23 -11.13 -12.61 8.32
CA LYS A 23 -9.96 -11.93 7.76
C LYS A 23 -8.97 -12.96 7.19
N PRO A 24 -8.21 -12.60 6.15
CA PRO A 24 -7.15 -13.46 5.62
C PRO A 24 -6.04 -13.64 6.65
N THR A 25 -5.50 -14.87 6.71
CA THR A 25 -4.24 -15.14 7.45
C THR A 25 -3.03 -15.05 6.52
N LEU A 26 -3.20 -15.47 5.25
CA LEU A 26 -2.19 -15.41 4.21
C LEU A 26 -2.36 -14.15 3.34
N PRO A 27 -1.26 -13.56 2.84
CA PRO A 27 -1.34 -12.46 1.90
C PRO A 27 -1.95 -12.93 0.59
N ASP A 28 -2.71 -12.07 -0.08
CA ASP A 28 -3.14 -12.35 -1.45
C ASP A 28 -1.95 -12.30 -2.43
N PHE A 29 -2.07 -12.99 -3.57
CA PHE A 29 -0.98 -13.11 -4.53
C PHE A 29 -0.55 -11.76 -5.14
N MET A 30 -1.42 -10.74 -5.19
CA MET A 30 -1.04 -9.41 -5.67
C MET A 30 -0.20 -8.70 -4.62
N SER A 31 -0.54 -8.83 -3.34
CA SER A 31 0.29 -8.34 -2.23
C SER A 31 1.67 -9.02 -2.20
N VAL A 32 1.73 -10.33 -2.45
CA VAL A 32 3.00 -11.07 -2.58
C VAL A 32 3.80 -10.57 -3.79
N ALA A 33 3.15 -10.40 -4.94
CA ALA A 33 3.80 -9.91 -6.16
C ALA A 33 4.36 -8.49 -5.96
N ASN A 34 3.59 -7.60 -5.31
CA ASN A 34 4.02 -6.25 -4.99
C ASN A 34 5.24 -6.25 -4.05
N PHE A 35 5.22 -7.08 -3.01
CA PHE A 35 6.35 -7.22 -2.10
C PHE A 35 7.62 -7.71 -2.81
N LEU A 36 7.51 -8.73 -3.67
CA LEU A 36 8.65 -9.32 -4.37
C LEU A 36 9.19 -8.45 -5.52
N ARG A 37 8.34 -7.67 -6.17
CA ARG A 37 8.70 -6.88 -7.36
C ARG A 37 8.86 -5.39 -7.05
N ARG A 38 8.90 -5.02 -5.78
CA ARG A 38 8.98 -3.63 -5.37
C ARG A 38 10.22 -2.94 -5.95
N ASP A 39 10.02 -1.77 -6.56
CA ASP A 39 11.10 -0.91 -7.01
C ASP A 39 10.85 0.53 -6.54
N THR A 40 11.75 1.05 -5.73
CA THR A 40 11.67 2.41 -5.17
C THR A 40 12.06 3.50 -6.17
N HIS A 41 12.63 3.12 -7.33
CA HIS A 41 12.98 4.07 -8.40
C HIS A 41 11.81 4.35 -9.35
N ASN A 42 10.72 3.58 -9.24
CA ASN A 42 9.49 3.85 -9.98
C ASN A 42 8.68 4.96 -9.30
N ASP A 43 8.33 5.99 -10.07
CA ASP A 43 7.43 7.05 -9.62
C ASP A 43 6.01 6.54 -9.34
N LEU A 44 5.59 5.48 -10.03
CA LEU A 44 4.28 4.87 -9.89
C LEU A 44 4.32 3.60 -9.01
N PRO A 45 3.28 3.33 -8.21
CA PRO A 45 3.21 2.11 -7.43
C PRO A 45 3.06 0.88 -8.32
N ASN A 46 3.75 -0.21 -7.98
CA ASN A 46 3.66 -1.47 -8.71
C ASN A 46 2.31 -2.19 -8.54
N TYR A 47 1.56 -1.85 -7.50
CA TYR A 47 0.22 -2.38 -7.24
C TYR A 47 -0.75 -1.23 -6.97
N VAL A 48 -1.69 -1.05 -7.90
CA VAL A 48 -2.76 -0.05 -7.82
C VAL A 48 -4.09 -0.80 -7.82
N GLY A 49 -4.98 -0.44 -6.89
CA GLY A 49 -6.34 -0.96 -6.81
C GLY A 49 -7.34 0.15 -7.10
N ILE A 50 -8.13 0.02 -8.16
CA ILE A 50 -9.20 0.96 -8.49
C ILE A 50 -10.52 0.38 -8.03
N ASN A 51 -11.19 1.02 -7.08
CA ASN A 51 -12.40 0.53 -6.41
C ASN A 51 -12.25 -0.94 -5.98
N ALA A 52 -11.08 -1.30 -5.45
CA ALA A 52 -10.74 -2.69 -5.18
C ALA A 52 -11.67 -3.27 -4.10
N ILE A 53 -12.33 -4.37 -4.42
CA ILE A 53 -13.17 -5.09 -3.46
C ILE A 53 -12.27 -6.00 -2.64
N THR A 54 -11.83 -5.49 -1.49
CA THR A 54 -11.08 -6.27 -0.49
C THR A 54 -11.96 -6.74 0.66
N ASN A 55 -13.18 -6.22 0.74
CA ASN A 55 -14.15 -6.45 1.80
C ASN A 55 -15.55 -6.57 1.20
N TYR A 56 -16.35 -7.49 1.73
CA TYR A 56 -17.81 -7.51 1.52
C TYR A 56 -18.49 -8.09 2.78
N ASP A 57 -19.71 -7.66 3.05
CA ASP A 57 -20.42 -7.94 4.30
C ASP A 57 -19.53 -7.71 5.53
N SER A 58 -19.24 -8.77 6.30
CA SER A 58 -18.37 -8.77 7.49
C SER A 58 -17.03 -9.48 7.25
N PHE A 59 -16.65 -9.70 5.98
CA PHE A 59 -15.46 -10.46 5.59
C PHE A 59 -14.45 -9.58 4.86
N GLN A 60 -13.18 -9.73 5.20
CA GLN A 60 -12.06 -9.30 4.39
C GLN A 60 -11.55 -10.50 3.58
N ILE A 61 -11.36 -10.32 2.28
CA ILE A 61 -11.03 -11.41 1.35
C ILE A 61 -9.65 -11.28 0.69
N ALA A 62 -9.03 -10.10 0.80
CA ALA A 62 -7.71 -9.83 0.26
C ALA A 62 -6.96 -8.85 1.16
N GLY A 63 -5.65 -8.81 1.02
CA GLY A 63 -4.79 -7.87 1.70
C GLY A 63 -3.41 -8.45 2.02
N PRO A 64 -2.49 -7.58 2.46
CA PRO A 64 -1.08 -7.94 2.65
C PRO A 64 -0.80 -8.74 3.92
N THR A 65 -1.73 -8.79 4.88
CA THR A 65 -1.60 -9.52 6.16
C THR A 65 -0.24 -9.25 6.85
N TYR A 66 0.56 -10.28 7.09
CA TYR A 66 1.86 -10.21 7.74
C TYR A 66 2.97 -9.59 6.86
N LEU A 67 2.74 -9.34 5.56
CA LEU A 67 3.67 -8.57 4.71
C LEU A 67 3.66 -7.07 5.02
N GLY A 68 2.69 -6.63 5.83
CA GLY A 68 2.58 -5.24 6.26
C GLY A 68 1.87 -4.33 5.24
N PRO A 69 1.44 -3.16 5.68
CA PRO A 69 0.45 -2.34 4.97
C PRO A 69 0.88 -1.94 3.55
N GLY A 70 2.15 -1.68 3.29
CA GLY A 70 2.53 -1.22 1.96
C GLY A 70 2.86 -2.33 0.95
N ALA A 71 2.80 -3.60 1.34
CA ALA A 71 2.63 -4.66 0.35
C ALA A 71 1.22 -4.61 -0.27
N GLY A 72 0.26 -3.93 0.37
CA GLY A 72 -1.08 -3.70 -0.16
C GLY A 72 -1.13 -2.71 -1.33
N PRO A 73 -2.28 -2.59 -2.00
CA PRO A 73 -2.45 -1.71 -3.15
C PRO A 73 -2.42 -0.24 -2.74
N PHE A 74 -1.94 0.59 -3.67
CA PHE A 74 -2.31 2.00 -3.69
C PHE A 74 -3.79 2.11 -4.11
N GLN A 75 -4.65 2.41 -3.14
CA GLN A 75 -6.09 2.43 -3.32
C GLN A 75 -6.56 3.74 -3.97
N ILE A 76 -7.24 3.61 -5.10
CA ILE A 76 -7.89 4.70 -5.82
C ILE A 76 -9.39 4.44 -5.81
N ASN A 77 -10.16 5.39 -5.29
CA ASN A 77 -11.61 5.31 -5.25
C ASN A 77 -12.22 6.38 -6.15
N GLY A 78 -13.32 6.05 -6.81
CA GLY A 78 -14.03 6.95 -7.71
C GLY A 78 -14.20 6.34 -9.10
N ASP A 79 -14.89 7.05 -9.99
CA ASP A 79 -15.16 6.60 -11.35
C ASP A 79 -14.09 7.12 -12.31
N PRO A 80 -13.18 6.26 -12.83
CA PRO A 80 -12.15 6.69 -13.78
C PRO A 80 -12.70 7.17 -15.13
N SER A 81 -13.97 6.87 -15.43
CA SER A 81 -14.62 7.33 -16.65
C SER A 81 -15.21 8.74 -16.53
N SER A 82 -15.27 9.30 -15.32
CA SER A 82 -15.71 10.68 -15.11
C SER A 82 -14.68 11.67 -15.67
N PRO A 83 -15.11 12.71 -16.41
CA PRO A 83 -14.20 13.73 -16.93
C PRO A 83 -13.51 14.55 -15.83
N ASP A 84 -14.08 14.57 -14.62
CA ASP A 84 -13.52 15.27 -13.46
C ASP A 84 -12.73 14.33 -12.53
N PHE A 85 -12.53 13.07 -12.92
CA PHE A 85 -11.77 12.12 -12.11
C PHE A 85 -10.33 12.58 -11.93
N LYS A 86 -9.88 12.57 -10.68
CA LYS A 86 -8.48 12.84 -10.32
C LYS A 86 -8.05 11.85 -9.27
N VAL A 87 -6.85 11.31 -9.41
CA VAL A 87 -6.27 10.47 -8.37
C VAL A 87 -5.97 11.34 -7.15
N PRO A 88 -6.60 11.09 -5.99
CA PRO A 88 -6.38 11.91 -4.82
C PRO A 88 -4.94 11.78 -4.31
N ASN A 89 -4.37 12.89 -3.84
CA ASN A 89 -3.03 12.93 -3.26
C ASN A 89 -1.89 12.50 -4.22
N ILE A 90 -2.01 12.76 -5.52
CA ILE A 90 -0.92 12.65 -6.49
C ILE A 90 -0.67 14.02 -7.12
N GLY A 91 0.61 14.39 -7.29
CA GLY A 91 1.01 15.61 -7.98
C GLY A 91 0.63 16.89 -7.22
N LEU A 92 1.18 17.10 -6.02
CA LEU A 92 1.05 18.37 -5.31
C LEU A 92 1.52 19.53 -6.20
N THR A 93 0.60 20.36 -6.68
CA THR A 93 0.91 21.51 -7.54
C THR A 93 1.25 22.77 -6.76
N ASP A 94 0.87 22.83 -5.47
CA ASP A 94 1.22 23.91 -4.57
C ASP A 94 2.61 23.68 -3.96
N ALA A 95 3.55 24.57 -4.30
CA ALA A 95 4.92 24.54 -3.80
C ALA A 95 5.00 24.58 -2.26
N ARG A 96 4.08 25.29 -1.58
CA ARG A 96 4.06 25.35 -0.11
C ARG A 96 3.61 24.03 0.51
N GLN A 97 2.70 23.31 -0.13
CA GLN A 97 2.26 21.99 0.35
C GLN A 97 3.37 20.96 0.18
N THR A 98 4.08 21.02 -0.96
CA THR A 98 5.25 20.17 -1.24
C THR A 98 6.38 20.40 -0.23
N GLU A 99 6.72 21.66 0.05
CA GLU A 99 7.75 22.02 1.03
C GLU A 99 7.39 21.54 2.45
N ARG A 100 6.14 21.73 2.88
CA ARG A 100 5.68 21.24 4.19
C ARG A 100 5.70 19.71 4.29
N LEU A 101 5.37 19.02 3.20
CA LEU A 101 5.45 17.56 3.15
C LEU A 101 6.91 17.09 3.26
N ALA A 102 7.82 17.70 2.50
CA ALA A 102 9.26 17.41 2.56
C ALA A 102 9.84 17.64 3.97
N GLN A 103 9.45 18.74 4.63
CA GLN A 103 9.84 19.02 6.02
C GLN A 103 9.34 17.94 7.00
N ARG A 104 8.10 17.45 6.83
CA ARG A 104 7.54 16.40 7.68
C ARG A 104 8.24 15.05 7.49
N ILE A 105 8.55 14.68 6.25
CA ILE A 105 9.32 13.47 5.93
C ILE A 105 10.71 13.56 6.55
N SER A 106 11.41 14.69 6.36
CA SER A 106 12.74 14.88 6.95
C SER A 106 12.72 14.79 8.47
N LEU A 107 11.71 15.39 9.12
CA LEU A 107 11.57 15.30 10.58
C LEU A 107 11.28 13.87 11.04
N ARG A 108 10.40 13.16 10.33
CA ARG A 108 10.11 11.76 10.62
C ARG A 108 11.36 10.88 10.49
N GLN A 109 12.11 11.02 9.39
CA GLN A 109 13.36 10.28 9.19
C GLN A 109 14.37 10.55 10.30
N GLN A 110 14.46 11.78 10.80
CA GLN A 110 15.31 12.11 11.95
C GLN A 110 14.82 11.42 13.24
N PHE A 111 13.52 11.34 13.47
CA PHE A 111 12.96 10.59 14.60
C PHE A 111 13.16 9.08 14.46
N ASP A 112 12.97 8.52 13.27
CA ASP A 112 13.21 7.11 12.98
C ASP A 112 14.70 6.78 13.15
N GLN A 113 15.61 7.65 12.71
CA GLN A 113 17.04 7.52 12.95
C GLN A 113 17.37 7.58 14.44
N TYR A 114 16.84 8.55 15.18
CA TYR A 114 17.04 8.66 16.62
C TYR A 114 16.52 7.41 17.35
N ARG A 115 15.38 6.86 16.91
CA ARG A 115 14.84 5.62 17.44
C ARG A 115 15.72 4.43 17.12
N ARG A 116 16.27 4.32 15.91
CA ARG A 116 17.24 3.28 15.52
C ARG A 116 18.55 3.36 16.28
N ASP A 117 19.06 4.57 16.50
CA ASP A 117 20.27 4.81 17.28
C ASP A 117 20.06 4.42 18.76
N LEU A 118 18.82 4.51 19.26
CA LEU A 118 18.41 3.98 20.56
C LEU A 118 18.12 2.47 20.54
N ASP A 119 17.60 1.93 19.43
CA ASP A 119 17.37 0.50 19.15
C ASP A 119 18.66 -0.21 18.66
N LEU A 120 19.82 0.08 19.27
CA LEU A 120 21.09 -0.63 19.05
C LEU A 120 21.06 -2.14 19.41
N GLU A 121 19.88 -2.71 19.66
CA GLU A 121 19.58 -4.14 19.72
C GLU A 121 18.67 -4.58 18.56
N GLY A 122 19.04 -4.23 17.34
CA GLY A 122 18.78 -5.01 16.12
C GLY A 122 17.33 -5.35 15.77
N ALA A 123 16.63 -4.43 15.10
CA ALA A 123 15.64 -4.77 14.07
C ALA A 123 15.21 -3.52 13.27
N MET A 124 14.88 -3.72 11.98
CA MET A 124 13.93 -2.94 11.14
C MET A 124 14.49 -2.12 9.97
N GLU A 125 14.71 -2.79 8.83
CA GLU A 125 14.97 -2.21 7.49
C GLU A 125 13.70 -2.00 6.62
N ALA A 126 12.51 -2.39 7.10
CA ALA A 126 11.31 -2.45 6.25
C ALA A 126 10.50 -1.13 6.14
N MET A 127 10.74 -0.13 7.01
CA MET A 127 9.95 1.11 7.05
C MET A 127 10.40 2.13 5.97
N ASP A 128 11.71 2.22 5.70
CA ASP A 128 12.30 3.29 4.87
C ASP A 128 11.81 3.25 3.42
N GLN A 129 11.57 2.06 2.87
CA GLN A 129 11.13 1.91 1.49
C GLN A 129 9.69 2.40 1.28
N PHE A 130 8.80 2.26 2.26
CA PHE A 130 7.41 2.78 2.20
C PHE A 130 7.35 4.29 2.16
N GLU A 131 8.24 4.94 2.90
CA GLU A 131 8.27 6.39 2.98
C GLU A 131 8.85 7.01 1.70
N ALA A 132 9.91 6.42 1.14
CA ALA A 132 10.48 6.86 -0.13
C ALA A 132 9.45 6.79 -1.27
N GLN A 133 8.71 5.70 -1.38
CA GLN A 133 7.72 5.50 -2.43
C GLN A 133 6.51 6.45 -2.29
N ALA A 134 6.01 6.65 -1.07
CA ALA A 134 4.92 7.59 -0.82
C ALA A 134 5.32 9.02 -1.17
N THR A 135 6.58 9.40 -0.89
CA THR A 135 7.12 10.72 -1.20
C THR A 135 7.22 10.96 -2.70
N ASN A 136 7.76 10.01 -3.45
CA ASN A 136 7.87 10.12 -4.91
C ASN A 136 6.49 10.24 -5.57
N LEU A 137 5.52 9.46 -5.11
CA LEU A 137 4.14 9.52 -5.62
C LEU A 137 3.45 10.88 -5.37
N LEU A 138 3.65 11.43 -4.16
CA LEU A 138 3.05 12.72 -3.78
C LEU A 138 3.64 13.91 -4.54
N THR A 139 4.89 13.80 -4.99
CA THR A 139 5.68 14.93 -5.54
C THR A 139 5.98 14.82 -7.03
N SER A 140 5.85 13.64 -7.64
CA SER A 140 6.11 13.45 -9.08
C SER A 140 4.96 13.99 -9.93
N LYS A 141 5.26 14.97 -10.79
CA LYS A 141 4.34 15.46 -11.83
C LYS A 141 4.08 14.39 -12.89
N ARG A 142 5.09 13.56 -13.19
CA ARG A 142 4.97 12.47 -14.16
C ARG A 142 3.97 11.41 -13.71
N ALA A 143 3.92 11.13 -12.41
CA ALA A 143 2.94 10.22 -11.82
C ALA A 143 1.50 10.78 -11.89
N ALA A 144 1.33 12.10 -11.98
CA ALA A 144 0.02 12.76 -12.08
C ALA A 144 -0.53 12.80 -13.52
N ASP A 145 0.35 12.86 -14.52
CA ASP A 145 0.00 12.97 -15.95
C ASP A 145 -0.15 11.61 -16.66
N ALA A 146 0.22 10.51 -15.99
CA ALA A 146 0.19 9.13 -16.51
C ALA A 146 -1.15 8.44 -16.20
#